data_AF-A0A256HD34-F1
#
_entry.id   AF-A0A256HD34-F1
#
_cell.length_a   1.000
_cell.length_b   1.000
_cell.length_c   1.000
_cell.angle_alpha   90.00
_cell.angle_beta   90.00
_cell.angle_gamma   90.00
#
_symmetry.space_group_name_H-M   'P 1'
#
loop_
_entity.id
_entity.type
_entity.pdbx_description
1 polymer ?
#
loop_
_entity_poly.entity_id
_entity_poly.type
_entity_poly.pdbx_seq_one_letter_code
_entity_poly.pdbx_strand_id
1 'polypeptide(L)'
;MDTVRATIAHLRRALTASDAHNPGAVNAALLQATMAIEETCHPKIAAALRTARGVDPDSRTLRRYIRQLLRRLIAVVNCWEPSE
;
A
#
# COMPACT_ATOMS: atom_id res chain seq x y z
N MET A 1 15.47 1.23 -1.70
CA MET A 1 14.74 2.12 -0.76
C MET A 1 13.62 2.90 -1.45
N ASP A 2 13.83 3.38 -2.68
CA ASP A 2 12.83 4.18 -3.41
C ASP A 2 11.51 3.44 -3.69
N THR A 3 11.58 2.14 -3.95
CA THR A 3 10.41 1.28 -4.20
C THR A 3 9.44 1.27 -3.02
N VAL A 4 9.95 1.09 -1.80
CA VAL A 4 9.14 1.08 -0.55
C VAL A 4 8.50 2.45 -0.29
N ARG A 5 9.26 3.55 -0.44
CA ARG A 5 8.70 4.92 -0.26
C ARG A 5 7.64 5.23 -1.33
N ALA A 6 7.85 4.79 -2.58
CA ALA A 6 6.85 4.90 -3.64
C ALA A 6 5.59 4.09 -3.33
N THR A 7 5.73 2.82 -2.88
CA THR A 7 4.59 1.99 -2.44
C THR A 7 3.80 2.66 -1.32
N ILE A 8 4.48 3.27 -0.33
CA ILE A 8 3.82 4.03 0.75
C ILE A 8 3.01 5.20 0.18
N ALA A 9 3.56 5.96 -0.76
CA ALA A 9 2.88 7.08 -1.39
C ALA A 9 1.61 6.63 -2.15
N HIS A 10 1.70 5.53 -2.91
CA HIS A 10 0.55 4.96 -3.61
C HIS A 10 -0.52 4.43 -2.65
N LEU A 11 -0.14 3.80 -1.54
CA LEU A 11 -1.08 3.34 -0.51
C LEU A 11 -1.79 4.50 0.21
N ARG A 12 -1.09 5.61 0.46
CA ARG A 12 -1.72 6.84 0.99
C ARG A 12 -2.76 7.38 0.01
N ARG A 13 -2.45 7.42 -1.29
CA ARG A 13 -3.40 7.81 -2.34
C ARG A 13 -4.62 6.88 -2.39
N ALA A 14 -4.42 5.57 -2.27
CA ALA A 14 -5.51 4.60 -2.22
C ALA A 14 -6.44 4.83 -1.02
N LEU A 15 -5.87 5.16 0.15
CA LEU A 15 -6.66 5.48 1.35
C LEU A 15 -7.50 6.75 1.14
N THR A 16 -6.89 7.84 0.66
CA THR A 16 -7.59 9.09 0.35
C THR A 16 -8.69 8.89 -0.69
N ALA A 17 -8.44 8.09 -1.73
CA ALA A 17 -9.45 7.76 -2.75
C ALA A 17 -10.62 6.95 -2.17
N SER A 18 -10.35 6.00 -1.26
CA SER A 18 -11.39 5.22 -0.58
C SER A 18 -12.24 6.09 0.36
N ASP A 19 -11.62 7.03 1.07
CA ASP A 19 -12.36 8.00 1.90
C ASP A 19 -13.20 8.97 1.05
N ALA A 20 -12.79 9.24 -0.18
CA ALA A 20 -13.51 10.07 -1.15
C ALA A 20 -14.53 9.29 -2.00
N HIS A 21 -14.77 8.00 -1.72
CA HIS A 21 -15.67 7.13 -2.49
C HIS A 21 -15.35 7.09 -4.00
N ASN A 22 -14.05 7.07 -4.34
CA ASN A 22 -13.57 7.02 -5.71
C ASN A 22 -12.93 5.65 -6.03
N PRO A 23 -13.73 4.64 -6.43
CA PRO A 23 -13.25 3.27 -6.63
C PRO A 23 -12.24 3.15 -7.78
N GLY A 24 -12.36 3.99 -8.82
CA GLY A 24 -11.40 4.03 -9.92
C GLY A 24 -10.01 4.46 -9.46
N ALA A 25 -9.94 5.52 -8.65
CA ALA A 25 -8.69 6.01 -8.08
C ALA A 25 -8.09 5.03 -7.05
N VAL A 26 -8.92 4.32 -6.28
CA VAL A 26 -8.46 3.25 -5.37
C VAL A 26 -7.75 2.15 -6.17
N ASN A 27 -8.40 1.62 -7.20
CA ASN A 27 -7.86 0.53 -8.01
C ASN A 27 -6.58 0.93 -8.75
N ALA A 28 -6.54 2.14 -9.31
CA ALA A 28 -5.35 2.69 -9.94
C ALA A 28 -4.19 2.79 -8.93
N ALA A 29 -4.45 3.33 -7.74
CA ALA A 29 -3.42 3.49 -6.71
C ALA A 29 -2.89 2.14 -6.18
N LEU A 30 -3.76 1.15 -5.98
CA LEU A 30 -3.35 -0.21 -5.59
C LEU A 30 -2.55 -0.93 -6.68
N LEU A 31 -2.90 -0.73 -7.95
CA LEU A 31 -2.11 -1.25 -9.07
C LEU A 31 -0.71 -0.64 -9.08
N GLN A 32 -0.61 0.69 -8.97
CA GLN A 32 0.69 1.38 -8.90
C GLN A 32 1.50 0.93 -7.69
N ALA A 33 0.87 0.74 -6.52
CA ALA A 33 1.54 0.18 -5.34
C ALA A 33 2.10 -1.23 -5.59
N THR A 34 1.36 -2.06 -6.32
CA THR A 34 1.76 -3.44 -6.70
C THR A 34 2.92 -3.43 -7.69
N MET A 35 2.96 -2.47 -8.62
CA MET A 35 4.07 -2.33 -9.58
C MET A 35 5.32 -1.72 -8.95
N ALA A 36 5.15 -0.85 -7.96
CA ALA A 36 6.25 -0.17 -7.29
C ALA A 36 6.99 -1.08 -6.28
N ILE A 37 6.30 -2.03 -5.66
CA ILE A 37 6.93 -2.91 -4.67
C ILE A 37 7.82 -3.94 -5.36
N GLU A 38 9.05 -4.09 -4.87
CA GLU A 38 9.94 -5.15 -5.32
C GLU A 38 9.51 -6.48 -4.68
N GLU A 39 8.86 -7.33 -5.47
CA GLU A 39 8.24 -8.57 -4.96
C GLU A 39 9.25 -9.58 -4.40
N THR A 40 10.43 -9.69 -5.00
CA THR A 40 11.50 -10.59 -4.54
C THR A 40 11.95 -10.23 -3.12
N CYS A 41 12.05 -8.94 -2.81
CA CYS A 41 12.41 -8.42 -1.50
C CYS A 41 11.24 -8.42 -0.50
N HIS A 42 9.99 -8.26 -0.98
CA HIS A 42 8.82 -8.09 -0.13
C HIS A 42 7.60 -8.94 -0.56
N PRO A 43 7.73 -10.28 -0.62
CA PRO A 43 6.69 -11.15 -1.20
C PRO A 43 5.37 -11.11 -0.40
N LYS A 44 5.46 -11.01 0.93
CA LYS A 44 4.27 -10.89 1.80
C LYS A 44 3.50 -9.58 1.58
N ILE A 45 4.20 -8.51 1.21
CA ILE A 45 3.58 -7.20 0.94
C ILE A 45 2.92 -7.23 -0.44
N ALA A 46 3.61 -7.78 -1.44
CA ALA A 46 3.05 -7.97 -2.78
C ALA A 46 1.76 -8.82 -2.75
N ALA A 47 1.76 -9.94 -2.02
CA ALA A 47 0.58 -10.78 -1.86
C ALA A 47 -0.60 -10.05 -1.18
N ALA A 48 -0.30 -9.25 -0.14
CA ALA A 48 -1.32 -8.46 0.55
C ALA A 48 -1.90 -7.34 -0.35
N LEU A 49 -1.09 -6.71 -1.20
CA LEU A 49 -1.55 -5.74 -2.19
C LEU A 49 -2.47 -6.38 -3.24
N ARG A 50 -2.14 -7.58 -3.73
CA ARG A 50 -3.03 -8.34 -4.62
C ARG A 50 -4.36 -8.68 -3.96
N THR A 51 -4.32 -9.08 -2.68
CA THR A 51 -5.53 -9.35 -1.90
C THR A 51 -6.39 -8.09 -1.78
N ALA A 52 -5.77 -6.94 -1.47
CA ALA A 52 -6.47 -5.67 -1.35
C ALA A 52 -7.19 -5.24 -2.64
N ARG A 53 -6.66 -5.57 -3.82
CA ARG A 53 -7.31 -5.29 -5.12
C ARG A 53 -8.60 -6.10 -5.35
N GLY A 54 -8.79 -7.22 -4.66
CA GLY A 54 -10.02 -8.02 -4.72
C GLY A 54 -11.06 -7.62 -3.68
N VAL A 55 -10.76 -6.66 -2.80
CA VAL A 55 -11.68 -6.18 -1.78
C VAL A 55 -12.45 -4.98 -2.31
N ASP A 56 -13.72 -4.88 -1.93
CA ASP A 56 -14.56 -3.72 -2.27
C ASP A 56 -13.86 -2.38 -1.94
N PRO A 57 -13.66 -1.49 -2.94
CA PRO A 57 -12.92 -0.24 -2.80
C PRO A 57 -13.46 0.71 -1.73
N ASP A 58 -14.75 0.63 -1.44
CA ASP A 58 -15.42 1.49 -0.45
C ASP A 58 -15.57 0.83 0.92
N SER A 59 -15.12 -0.42 1.05
CA SER A 59 -15.26 -1.17 2.29
C SER A 59 -14.33 -0.67 3.40
N ARG A 60 -14.84 -0.72 4.63
CA ARG A 60 -14.02 -0.52 5.84
C ARG A 60 -12.88 -1.54 5.92
N THR A 61 -13.10 -2.74 5.37
CA THR A 61 -12.09 -3.82 5.30
C THR A 61 -10.89 -3.39 4.48
N LEU A 62 -11.09 -2.81 3.29
CA LEU A 62 -9.99 -2.32 2.47
C LEU A 62 -9.20 -1.22 3.19
N ARG A 63 -9.89 -0.23 3.77
CA ARG A 63 -9.23 0.85 4.53
C ARG A 63 -8.42 0.32 5.71
N ARG A 64 -8.87 -0.76 6.36
CA ARG A 64 -8.11 -1.43 7.43
C ARG A 64 -6.87 -2.11 6.88
N TYR A 65 -6.98 -2.82 5.76
CA TYR A 65 -5.84 -3.46 5.10
C TYR A 65 -4.78 -2.46 4.64
N ILE A 66 -5.18 -1.40 3.96
CA ILE A 66 -4.27 -0.33 3.51
C ILE A 66 -3.52 0.28 4.70
N ARG A 67 -4.22 0.57 5.80
CA ARG A 67 -3.59 1.11 7.03
C ARG A 67 -2.60 0.13 7.67
N GLN A 68 -2.90 -1.16 7.69
CA GLN A 68 -1.98 -2.17 8.20
C GLN A 68 -0.73 -2.30 7.33
N LEU A 69 -0.89 -2.24 5.99
CA LEU A 69 0.22 -2.25 5.05
C LEU A 69 1.12 -1.03 5.22
N LEU A 70 0.53 0.17 5.37
CA LEU A 70 1.28 1.40 5.64
C LEU A 70 2.13 1.29 6.90
N ARG A 71 1.58 0.78 8.01
CA ARG A 71 2.35 0.60 9.26
C ARG A 71 3.53 -0.34 9.08
N ARG A 72 3.33 -1.47 8.39
CA ARG A 72 4.42 -2.43 8.12
C ARG A 72 5.51 -1.82 7.25
N LEU A 73 5.15 -1.12 6.19
CA LEU A 73 6.10 -0.48 5.27
C LEU A 73 6.87 0.65 5.95
N ILE A 74 6.21 1.49 6.75
CA ILE A 74 6.87 2.55 7.52
C ILE A 74 7.85 1.94 8.54
N ALA A 75 7.47 0.86 9.23
CA ALA A 75 8.40 0.17 10.13
C ALA A 75 9.64 -0.36 9.39
N VAL A 76 9.47 -0.91 8.18
CA VAL A 76 10.61 -1.34 7.33
C VAL A 76 11.52 -0.17 6.96
N VAL A 77 10.96 0.99 6.59
CA VAL A 77 11.76 2.19 6.29
C VAL A 77 12.50 2.67 7.53
N ASN A 78 11.81 2.78 8.66
CA ASN A 78 12.39 3.29 9.91
C ASN A 78 13.46 2.34 10.49
N CYS A 79 13.30 1.01 10.36
CA CYS A 79 14.32 0.06 10.80
C CYS A 79 15.57 0.07 9.92
N TRP A 80 15.49 0.62 8.71
CA TRP A 80 16.61 0.72 7.77
C TRP A 80 17.19 2.13 7.66
N GLU A 81 16.58 3.14 8.27
CA GLU A 81 17.24 4.43 8.48
C GLU A 81 18.30 4.19 9.58
N PRO A 82 19.61 4.33 9.28
CA PRO A 82 20.62 4.26 10.32
C PRO A 82 20.27 5.35 11.33
N SER A 83 20.10 4.95 12.59
CA SER A 83 19.94 5.91 13.67
C SER A 83 21.18 6.80 13.65
N GLU A 84 21.00 8.09 13.33
CA GLU A 84 22.05 9.11 13.44
C GLU A 84 22.64 9.15 14.85
#